data_AF-F8CP43-F1
#
_entry.id   AF-F8CP43-F1
#
_cell.length_a   1.000
_cell.length_b   1.000
_cell.length_c   1.000
_cell.angle_alpha   90.00
_cell.angle_beta   90.00
_cell.angle_gamma   90.00
#
_symmetry.space_group_name_H-M   'P 1'
#
loop_
_entity.id
_entity.type
_entity.pdbx_description
1 polymer ?
#
loop_
_entity_poly.entity_id
_entity_poly.type
_entity_poly.pdbx_seq_one_letter_code
_entity_poly.pdbx_strand_id
1 'polypeptide(L)'
;MTEQEAYVKQMDAEKQRLDARIAETEAQADVRQASDELKDMSAIRRVFDTFRSKLDALSKRETRNFDQGKAELRKSYDDANQAVIEMDAKMALVRAGYERKREAELRALGAQMDGWDASISQSRAEDSRLTRQELQFVRRSLNDTEAALRRLMSSHGADWSKLKKDYEDSWRELRERSEKIRAGEEVQPSSPA
;
A
#
# COMPACT_ATOMS: atom_id res chain seq x y z
N MET A 1 42.23 -11.54 2.41
CA MET A 1 41.02 -10.88 2.91
C MET A 1 41.16 -10.74 4.41
N THR A 2 41.14 -9.52 4.94
CA THR A 2 41.25 -9.24 6.38
C THR A 2 39.90 -9.42 7.09
N GLU A 3 39.90 -9.56 8.42
CA GLU A 3 38.66 -9.60 9.21
C GLU A 3 37.79 -8.35 8.96
N GLN A 4 38.44 -7.18 8.87
CA GLN A 4 37.78 -5.91 8.55
C GLN A 4 37.12 -5.94 7.18
N GLU A 5 37.80 -6.41 6.14
CA GLU A 5 37.23 -6.53 4.79
C GLU A 5 36.02 -7.47 4.74
N ALA A 6 36.09 -8.61 5.44
CA ALA A 6 34.98 -9.54 5.52
C ALA A 6 33.77 -8.93 6.25
N TYR A 7 34.02 -8.24 7.36
CA TYR A 7 32.97 -7.59 8.15
C TYR A 7 32.30 -6.42 7.42
N VAL A 8 33.09 -5.56 6.74
CA VAL A 8 32.56 -4.47 5.91
C VAL A 8 31.70 -5.04 4.79
N LYS A 9 32.17 -6.07 4.09
CA LYS A 9 31.40 -6.72 3.02
C LYS A 9 30.07 -7.29 3.51
N GLN A 10 30.05 -7.88 4.70
CA GLN A 10 28.81 -8.35 5.32
C GLN A 10 27.85 -7.17 5.59
N MET A 11 28.35 -6.10 6.19
CA MET A 11 27.53 -4.92 6.52
C MET A 11 27.05 -4.17 5.28
N ASP A 12 27.79 -4.18 4.17
CA ASP A 12 27.34 -3.67 2.88
C ASP A 12 26.15 -4.46 2.32
N ALA A 13 26.13 -5.79 2.50
CA ALA A 13 24.99 -6.61 2.10
C ALA A 13 23.75 -6.29 2.96
N GLU A 14 23.94 -6.11 4.26
CA GLU A 14 22.86 -5.69 5.18
C GLU A 14 22.34 -4.29 4.85
N LYS A 15 23.24 -3.35 4.48
CA LYS A 15 22.85 -2.03 3.96
C LYS A 15 21.94 -2.14 2.75
N GLN A 16 22.33 -2.92 1.74
CA GLN A 16 21.52 -3.11 0.53
C GLN A 16 20.14 -3.69 0.86
N ARG A 17 20.08 -4.64 1.80
CA ARG A 17 18.82 -5.22 2.27
C ARG A 17 17.91 -4.20 2.94
N LEU A 18 18.45 -3.40 3.87
CA LEU A 18 17.69 -2.36 4.56
C LEU A 18 17.23 -1.27 3.58
N ASP A 19 18.09 -0.88 2.64
CA ASP A 19 17.75 0.06 1.57
C ASP A 19 16.55 -0.41 0.74
N ALA A 20 16.55 -1.68 0.34
CA ALA A 20 15.44 -2.25 -0.43
C ALA A 20 14.12 -2.21 0.36
N ARG A 21 14.15 -2.51 1.67
CA ARG A 21 12.96 -2.47 2.53
C ARG A 21 12.43 -1.05 2.74
N ILE A 22 13.32 -0.08 2.94
CA ILE A 22 12.95 1.34 3.04
C ILE A 22 12.31 1.79 1.72
N ALA A 23 12.93 1.49 0.57
CA ALA A 23 12.40 1.85 -0.74
C ALA A 23 11.04 1.19 -1.04
N GLU A 24 10.87 -0.09 -0.67
CA GLU A 24 9.58 -0.77 -0.78
C GLU A 24 8.50 -0.07 0.05
N THR A 25 8.82 0.30 1.29
CA THR A 25 7.87 0.98 2.17
C THR A 25 7.53 2.38 1.66
N GLU A 26 8.51 3.11 1.14
CA GLU A 26 8.29 4.42 0.50
C GLU A 26 7.36 4.32 -0.71
N ALA A 27 7.48 3.26 -1.52
CA ALA A 27 6.56 3.02 -2.63
C ALA A 27 5.12 2.69 -2.17
N GLN A 28 4.97 2.16 -0.95
CA GLN A 28 3.68 1.80 -0.37
C GLN A 28 3.00 2.97 0.38
N ALA A 29 3.80 3.89 0.95
CA ALA A 29 3.34 5.06 1.67
C ALA A 29 2.85 6.18 0.72
N ASP A 30 1.62 6.05 0.21
CA ASP A 30 1.04 7.03 -0.72
C ASP A 30 0.27 8.17 0.00
N VAL A 31 1.05 9.21 0.38
CA VAL A 31 0.85 10.68 0.57
C VAL A 31 -0.51 11.28 1.04
N ARG A 32 -1.62 10.56 1.20
CA ARG A 32 -2.86 11.18 1.75
C ARG A 32 -2.89 11.30 3.27
N GLN A 33 -1.94 10.67 3.97
CA GLN A 33 -1.72 10.79 5.42
C GLN A 33 -0.40 11.54 5.75
N ALA A 34 -0.01 12.46 4.87
CA ALA A 34 1.34 13.01 4.71
C ALA A 34 1.93 13.88 5.85
N SER A 35 1.38 13.95 7.06
CA SER A 35 2.10 14.65 8.15
C SER A 35 2.91 13.70 9.01
N ASP A 36 2.29 12.63 9.51
CA ASP A 36 2.92 11.80 10.53
C ASP A 36 3.75 10.67 9.90
N GLU A 37 3.29 10.07 8.80
CA GLU A 37 4.06 9.07 8.05
C GLU A 37 5.32 9.67 7.42
N LEU A 38 5.25 10.89 6.87
CA LEU A 38 6.43 11.58 6.32
C LEU A 38 7.45 11.95 7.40
N LYS A 39 7.01 12.29 8.61
CA LYS A 39 7.91 12.53 9.75
C LYS A 39 8.61 11.24 10.16
N ASP A 40 7.87 10.14 10.28
CA ASP A 40 8.42 8.83 10.62
C ASP A 40 9.45 8.36 9.58
N MET A 41 9.15 8.49 8.29
CA MET A 41 10.10 8.17 7.21
C MET A 41 11.37 9.04 7.26
N SER A 42 11.22 10.33 7.56
CA SER A 42 12.36 11.23 7.71
C SER A 42 13.26 10.84 8.89
N ALA A 43 12.68 10.33 9.98
CA ALA A 43 13.43 9.84 11.14
C ALA A 43 14.18 8.55 10.81
N ILE A 44 13.54 7.60 10.12
CA ILE A 44 14.14 6.33 9.71
C ILE A 44 15.34 6.58 8.77
N ARG A 45 15.19 7.49 7.80
CA ARG A 45 16.30 7.87 6.91
C ARG A 45 17.51 8.41 7.68
N ARG A 46 17.30 9.23 8.71
CA ARG A 46 18.41 9.76 9.54
C ARG A 46 19.15 8.66 10.30
N VAL A 47 18.42 7.70 10.87
CA VAL A 47 19.03 6.54 11.55
C VAL A 47 19.83 5.71 10.55
N PHE A 48 19.29 5.49 9.35
CA PHE A 48 19.95 4.74 8.30
C PHE A 48 21.18 5.45 7.71
N ASP A 49 21.13 6.76 7.54
CA ASP A 49 22.29 7.56 7.11
C ASP A 49 23.41 7.56 8.15
N THR A 50 23.07 7.47 9.44
CA THR A 50 24.06 7.27 10.52
C THR A 50 24.78 5.93 10.37
N PHE A 51 24.04 4.86 10.09
CA PHE A 51 24.61 3.55 9.81
C PHE A 51 25.52 3.57 8.57
N ARG A 52 25.06 4.17 7.46
CA ARG A 52 25.87 4.35 6.24
C ARG A 52 27.17 5.10 6.49
N SER A 53 27.10 6.23 7.21
CA SER A 53 28.27 7.04 7.51
C SER A 53 29.31 6.26 8.33
N LYS A 54 28.87 5.47 9.32
CA LYS A 54 29.75 4.62 10.12
C LYS A 54 30.37 3.47 9.31
N LEU A 55 29.60 2.88 8.39
CA LEU A 55 30.09 1.84 7.50
C LEU A 55 31.19 2.40 6.57
N ASP A 56 30.97 3.59 6.01
CA ASP A 56 31.95 4.28 5.18
C ASP A 56 33.21 4.66 5.97
N ALA A 57 33.08 5.11 7.22
CA ALA A 57 34.23 5.43 8.07
C ALA A 57 35.07 4.17 8.41
N LEU A 58 34.41 3.04 8.64
CA LEU A 58 35.08 1.76 8.90
C LEU A 58 35.74 1.19 7.63
N SER A 59 35.15 1.40 6.45
CA SER A 59 35.71 0.93 5.18
C SER A 59 36.95 1.69 4.76
N LYS A 60 37.00 3.01 5.01
CA LYS A 60 38.14 3.89 4.70
C LYS A 60 39.31 3.77 5.67
N ARG A 61 39.24 2.88 6.66
CA ARG A 61 40.24 2.74 7.75
C ARG A 61 40.47 4.05 8.52
N GLU A 62 39.49 4.94 8.53
CA GLU A 62 39.55 6.21 9.27
C GLU A 62 39.45 5.98 10.79
N THR A 63 38.94 4.82 11.20
CA THR A 63 38.89 4.39 12.59
C THR A 63 40.26 3.86 13.04
N ARG A 64 40.92 4.59 13.95
CA ARG A 64 42.20 4.18 14.55
C ARG A 64 42.11 2.89 15.37
N ASN A 65 40.91 2.53 15.81
CA ASN A 65 40.61 1.32 16.56
C ASN A 65 39.47 0.55 15.86
N PHE A 66 39.81 -0.58 15.24
CA PHE A 66 38.87 -1.41 14.49
C PHE A 66 37.77 -2.01 15.39
N ASP A 67 38.10 -2.48 16.59
CA ASP A 67 37.14 -3.11 17.49
C ASP A 67 36.08 -2.12 17.98
N GLN A 68 36.51 -0.89 18.29
CA GLN A 68 35.60 0.19 18.63
C GLN A 68 34.69 0.54 17.46
N GLY A 69 35.25 0.71 16.25
CA GLY A 69 34.47 1.01 15.05
C GLY A 69 33.48 -0.11 14.70
N LYS A 70 33.88 -1.36 14.86
CA LYS A 70 33.03 -2.55 14.69
C LYS A 70 31.83 -2.53 15.63
N ALA A 71 32.04 -2.22 16.91
CA ALA A 71 30.98 -2.13 17.91
C ALA A 71 30.02 -0.95 17.65
N GLU A 72 30.56 0.22 17.31
CA GLU A 72 29.75 1.41 16.99
C GLU A 72 28.92 1.22 15.72
N LEU A 73 29.47 0.55 14.71
CA LEU A 73 28.77 0.17 13.49
C LEU A 73 27.67 -0.85 13.78
N ARG A 74 27.99 -1.89 14.57
CA ARG A 74 27.00 -2.92 14.94
C ARG A 74 25.80 -2.30 15.65
N LYS A 75 26.04 -1.41 16.61
CA LYS A 75 24.97 -0.68 17.30
C LYS A 75 24.11 0.11 16.30
N SER A 76 24.72 0.87 15.39
CA SER A 76 23.95 1.63 14.39
C SER A 76 23.19 0.75 13.41
N TYR A 77 23.69 -0.45 13.09
CA TYR A 77 22.96 -1.45 12.32
C TYR A 77 21.73 -1.95 13.09
N ASP A 78 21.89 -2.31 14.36
CA ASP A 78 20.79 -2.80 15.20
C ASP A 78 19.71 -1.71 15.35
N ASP A 79 20.10 -0.44 15.58
CA ASP A 79 19.19 0.71 15.62
C ASP A 79 18.44 0.91 14.27
N ALA A 80 19.15 0.83 13.14
CA ALA A 80 18.54 0.97 11.81
C ALA A 80 17.60 -0.19 11.48
N ASN A 81 18.00 -1.42 11.78
CA ASN A 81 17.18 -2.60 11.55
C ASN A 81 15.91 -2.58 12.42
N GLN A 82 16.02 -2.15 13.68
CA GLN A 82 14.87 -1.99 14.57
C GLN A 82 13.90 -0.93 14.03
N ALA A 83 14.41 0.22 13.59
CA ALA A 83 13.58 1.27 12.99
C ALA A 83 12.82 0.78 11.75
N VAL A 84 13.45 -0.03 10.89
CA VAL A 84 12.79 -0.64 9.72
C VAL A 84 11.75 -1.68 10.14
N ILE A 85 11.99 -2.48 11.18
CA ILE A 85 10.98 -3.43 11.71
C ILE A 85 9.74 -2.70 12.23
N GLU A 86 9.93 -1.62 12.98
CA GLU A 86 8.82 -0.82 13.51
C GLU A 86 8.03 -0.13 12.40
N MET A 87 8.73 0.35 11.38
CA MET A 87 8.12 0.91 10.16
C MET A 87 7.26 -0.12 9.44
N ASP A 88 7.79 -1.31 9.17
CA ASP A 88 7.06 -2.39 8.49
C ASP A 88 5.81 -2.78 9.30
N ALA A 89 5.91 -2.86 10.62
CA ALA A 89 4.78 -3.16 11.50
C ALA A 89 3.69 -2.09 11.44
N LYS A 90 4.07 -0.80 11.47
CA LYS A 90 3.13 0.32 11.30
C LYS A 90 2.44 0.26 9.94
N MET A 91 3.19 0.03 8.87
CA MET A 91 2.63 -0.05 7.52
C MET A 91 1.67 -1.24 7.35
N ALA A 92 1.96 -2.38 7.98
CA ALA A 92 1.04 -3.51 7.99
C ALA A 92 -0.30 -3.15 8.65
N LEU A 93 -0.28 -2.39 9.74
CA LEU A 93 -1.50 -1.90 10.40
C LEU A 93 -2.29 -0.92 9.52
N VAL A 94 -1.60 0.01 8.85
CA VAL A 94 -2.22 0.96 7.90
C VAL A 94 -2.88 0.20 6.75
N ARG A 95 -2.19 -0.76 6.15
CA ARG A 95 -2.72 -1.63 5.08
C ARG A 95 -3.96 -2.39 5.54
N ALA A 96 -3.90 -3.04 6.70
CA ALA A 96 -5.05 -3.76 7.26
C ALA A 96 -6.24 -2.84 7.57
N GLY A 97 -5.97 -1.62 8.05
CA GLY A 97 -7.01 -0.62 8.27
C GLY A 97 -7.68 -0.16 6.97
N TYR A 98 -6.88 0.09 5.94
CA TYR A 98 -7.35 0.43 4.60
C TYR A 98 -8.21 -0.70 4.00
N GLU A 99 -7.71 -1.94 4.03
CA GLU A 99 -8.44 -3.13 3.55
C GLU A 99 -9.81 -3.24 4.22
N ARG A 100 -9.85 -3.27 5.56
CA ARG A 100 -11.10 -3.39 6.31
C ARG A 100 -12.10 -2.28 5.96
N LYS A 101 -11.62 -1.04 5.82
CA LYS A 101 -12.46 0.09 5.42
C LYS A 101 -13.06 -0.14 4.04
N ARG A 102 -12.24 -0.51 3.06
CA ARG A 102 -12.67 -0.74 1.68
C ARG A 102 -13.60 -1.95 1.55
N GLU A 103 -13.31 -3.05 2.23
CA GLU A 103 -14.20 -4.21 2.30
C GLU A 103 -15.56 -3.86 2.92
N ALA A 104 -15.59 -3.04 3.97
CA ALA A 104 -16.83 -2.60 4.59
C ALA A 104 -17.66 -1.72 3.62
N GLU A 105 -17.01 -0.80 2.90
CA GLU A 105 -17.66 0.04 1.89
C GLU A 105 -18.23 -0.80 0.73
N LEU A 106 -17.47 -1.78 0.23
CA LEU A 106 -17.93 -2.71 -0.82
C LEU A 106 -19.11 -3.57 -0.35
N ARG A 107 -19.03 -4.11 0.89
CA ARG A 107 -20.13 -4.89 1.48
C ARG A 107 -21.40 -4.07 1.64
N ALA A 108 -21.28 -2.82 2.09
CA ALA A 108 -22.42 -1.92 2.23
C ALA A 108 -23.07 -1.62 0.87
N LEU A 109 -22.26 -1.42 -0.17
CA LEU A 109 -22.76 -1.22 -1.53
C LEU A 109 -23.43 -2.49 -2.10
N GLY A 110 -22.85 -3.67 -1.87
CA GLY A 110 -23.47 -4.94 -2.25
C GLY A 110 -24.85 -5.16 -1.62
N ALA A 111 -24.99 -4.84 -0.33
CA ALA A 111 -26.28 -4.91 0.36
C ALA A 111 -27.32 -3.93 -0.23
N GLN A 112 -26.90 -2.74 -0.68
CA GLN A 112 -27.80 -1.81 -1.37
C GLN A 112 -28.27 -2.38 -2.71
N MET A 113 -27.39 -3.04 -3.47
CA MET A 113 -27.75 -3.69 -4.73
C MET A 113 -28.72 -4.85 -4.55
N ASP A 114 -28.54 -5.66 -3.50
CA ASP A 114 -29.50 -6.73 -3.18
C ASP A 114 -30.89 -6.16 -2.85
N GLY A 115 -30.95 -5.00 -2.19
CA GLY A 115 -32.19 -4.25 -1.99
C GLY A 115 -32.83 -3.77 -3.29
N TRP A 116 -32.03 -3.28 -4.25
CA TRP A 116 -32.52 -2.91 -5.57
C TRP A 116 -33.05 -4.10 -6.35
N ASP A 117 -32.35 -5.24 -6.32
CA ASP A 117 -32.77 -6.47 -7.02
C ASP A 117 -34.12 -6.99 -6.49
N ALA A 118 -34.31 -6.96 -5.18
CA ALA A 118 -35.57 -7.30 -4.53
C ALA A 118 -36.69 -6.33 -4.94
N SER A 119 -36.41 -5.02 -4.99
CA SER A 119 -37.38 -4.01 -5.41
C SER A 119 -37.81 -4.22 -6.87
N ILE A 120 -36.87 -4.49 -7.78
CA ILE A 120 -37.16 -4.77 -9.20
C ILE A 120 -37.99 -6.05 -9.34
N SER A 121 -37.69 -7.08 -8.55
CA SER A 121 -38.39 -8.37 -8.59
C SER A 121 -39.85 -8.27 -8.11
N GLN A 122 -40.16 -7.30 -7.25
CA GLN A 122 -41.51 -7.06 -6.71
C GLN A 122 -42.31 -6.02 -7.51
N SER A 123 -41.64 -5.22 -8.36
CA SER A 123 -42.28 -4.15 -9.13
C SER A 123 -42.75 -4.66 -10.50
N ARG A 124 -43.85 -4.10 -11.02
CA ARG A 124 -44.22 -4.30 -12.44
C ARG A 124 -43.14 -3.66 -13.30
N ALA A 125 -42.80 -4.30 -14.43
CA ALA A 125 -41.67 -3.88 -15.27
C ALA A 125 -41.76 -2.43 -15.77
N GLU A 126 -42.97 -1.85 -15.84
CA GLU A 126 -43.23 -0.46 -16.26
C GLU A 126 -42.98 0.58 -15.14
N ASP A 127 -42.93 0.17 -13.87
CA ASP A 127 -42.71 1.07 -12.71
C ASP A 127 -41.25 1.12 -12.26
N SER A 128 -40.40 0.21 -12.75
CA SER A 128 -38.99 0.15 -12.36
C SER A 128 -38.15 1.13 -13.17
N ARG A 129 -37.69 2.22 -12.53
CA ARG A 129 -36.70 3.14 -13.11
C ARG A 129 -35.33 2.49 -13.35
N LEU A 130 -35.04 1.38 -12.69
CA LEU A 130 -33.80 0.64 -12.87
C LEU A 130 -34.01 -0.56 -13.79
N THR A 131 -33.23 -0.67 -14.85
CA THR A 131 -33.27 -1.87 -15.69
C THR A 131 -32.47 -3.01 -15.04
N ARG A 132 -32.89 -4.26 -15.30
CA ARG A 132 -32.11 -5.45 -14.87
C ARG A 132 -30.70 -5.45 -15.47
N GLN A 133 -30.51 -4.87 -16.66
CA GLN A 133 -29.22 -4.79 -17.33
C GLN A 133 -28.26 -3.83 -16.61
N GLU A 134 -28.74 -2.65 -16.19
CA GLU A 134 -27.94 -1.71 -15.39
C GLU A 134 -27.53 -2.32 -14.05
N LEU A 135 -28.45 -3.00 -13.36
CA LEU A 135 -28.13 -3.66 -12.10
C LEU A 135 -27.07 -4.76 -12.29
N GLN A 136 -27.18 -5.59 -13.34
CA GLN A 136 -26.17 -6.59 -13.67
C GLN A 136 -24.81 -5.96 -13.98
N PHE A 137 -24.79 -4.83 -14.67
CA PHE A 137 -23.56 -4.10 -15.00
C PHE A 137 -22.85 -3.58 -13.75
N VAL A 138 -23.59 -2.96 -12.83
CA VAL A 138 -22.98 -2.45 -11.59
C VAL A 138 -22.59 -3.60 -10.65
N ARG A 139 -23.32 -4.72 -10.66
CA ARG A 139 -22.92 -5.93 -9.92
C ARG A 139 -21.64 -6.56 -10.46
N ARG A 140 -21.43 -6.56 -11.78
CA ARG A 140 -20.14 -6.95 -12.38
C ARG A 140 -19.02 -6.00 -11.95
N SER A 141 -19.29 -4.69 -11.99
CA SER A 141 -18.33 -3.66 -11.56
C SER A 141 -17.93 -3.81 -10.08
N LEU A 142 -18.88 -4.18 -9.21
CA LEU A 142 -18.63 -4.51 -7.81
C LEU A 142 -17.66 -5.70 -7.68
N ASN A 143 -17.93 -6.80 -8.37
CA ASN A 143 -17.07 -7.98 -8.35
C ASN A 143 -15.66 -7.69 -8.89
N ASP A 144 -15.54 -6.91 -9.96
CA ASP A 144 -14.25 -6.51 -10.53
C ASP A 144 -13.46 -5.64 -9.56
N THR A 145 -14.14 -4.73 -8.85
CA THR A 145 -13.54 -3.88 -7.82
C THR A 145 -13.10 -4.68 -6.60
N GLU A 146 -13.88 -5.67 -6.16
CA GLU A 146 -13.46 -6.62 -5.12
C GLU A 146 -12.22 -7.41 -5.52
N ALA A 147 -12.17 -7.88 -6.78
CA ALA A 147 -11.01 -8.60 -7.30
C ALA A 147 -9.76 -7.69 -7.36
N ALA A 148 -9.93 -6.42 -7.76
CA ALA A 148 -8.87 -5.43 -7.74
C ALA A 148 -8.34 -5.18 -6.31
N LEU A 149 -9.23 -5.09 -5.31
CA LEU A 149 -8.83 -4.96 -3.91
C LEU A 149 -8.01 -6.16 -3.44
N ARG A 150 -8.44 -7.40 -3.73
CA ARG A 150 -7.69 -8.62 -3.36
C ARG A 150 -6.30 -8.67 -4.00
N ARG A 151 -6.19 -8.25 -5.28
CA ARG A 151 -4.90 -8.15 -5.98
C ARG A 151 -4.00 -7.10 -5.36
N LEU A 152 -4.54 -5.92 -5.05
CA LEU A 152 -3.82 -4.87 -4.32
C LEU A 152 -3.28 -5.43 -3.00
N MET A 153 -4.13 -6.05 -2.19
CA MET A 153 -3.73 -6.55 -0.87
C MET A 153 -2.66 -7.63 -0.90
N SER A 154 -2.59 -8.42 -1.98
CA SER A 154 -1.58 -9.44 -2.21
C SER A 154 -0.27 -8.88 -2.81
N SER A 155 -0.22 -7.60 -3.14
CA SER A 155 0.93 -6.97 -3.79
C SER A 155 1.92 -6.34 -2.82
N HIS A 156 3.15 -6.16 -3.30
CA HIS A 156 4.31 -5.70 -2.56
C HIS A 156 5.20 -4.83 -3.48
N GLY A 157 6.11 -4.06 -2.89
CA GLY A 157 7.03 -3.20 -3.66
C GLY A 157 6.37 -2.26 -4.66
N ALA A 158 7.01 -2.11 -5.84
CA ALA A 158 6.63 -1.14 -6.88
C ALA A 158 5.24 -1.41 -7.50
N ASP A 159 4.77 -2.65 -7.49
CA ASP A 159 3.45 -3.01 -8.06
C ASP A 159 2.29 -2.49 -7.20
N TRP A 160 2.53 -2.25 -5.91
CA TRP A 160 1.52 -1.74 -4.99
C TRP A 160 0.93 -0.41 -5.45
N SER A 161 1.78 0.56 -5.80
CA SER A 161 1.32 1.90 -6.20
C SER A 161 0.43 1.84 -7.44
N LYS A 162 0.82 1.02 -8.42
CA LYS A 162 0.03 0.79 -9.65
C LYS A 162 -1.31 0.14 -9.31
N LEU A 163 -1.31 -0.98 -8.59
CA LEU A 163 -2.54 -1.70 -8.25
C LEU A 163 -3.47 -0.87 -7.35
N LYS A 164 -2.90 -0.02 -6.49
CA LYS A 164 -3.67 0.91 -5.65
C LYS A 164 -4.40 1.93 -6.51
N LYS A 165 -3.72 2.48 -7.52
CA LYS A 165 -4.34 3.38 -8.50
C LYS A 165 -5.45 2.67 -9.27
N ASP A 166 -5.17 1.48 -9.81
CA ASP A 166 -6.16 0.68 -10.56
C ASP A 166 -7.41 0.39 -9.70
N TYR A 167 -7.21 0.05 -8.42
CA TYR A 167 -8.29 -0.14 -7.46
C TYR A 167 -9.08 1.16 -7.19
N GLU A 168 -8.40 2.28 -6.89
CA GLU A 168 -9.07 3.56 -6.59
C GLU A 168 -9.85 4.10 -7.80
N ASP A 169 -9.32 3.91 -9.01
CA ASP A 169 -10.01 4.26 -10.25
C ASP A 169 -11.27 3.40 -10.45
N SER A 170 -11.16 2.08 -10.25
CA SER A 170 -12.31 1.15 -10.31
C SER A 170 -13.36 1.48 -9.24
N TRP A 171 -12.92 1.80 -8.02
CA TRP A 171 -13.79 2.16 -6.91
C TRP A 171 -14.53 3.47 -7.15
N ARG A 172 -13.85 4.49 -7.68
CA ARG A 172 -14.47 5.76 -8.06
C ARG A 172 -15.53 5.53 -9.13
N GLU A 173 -15.20 4.80 -10.18
CA GLU A 173 -16.14 4.51 -11.27
C GLU A 173 -17.36 3.72 -10.77
N LEU A 174 -17.16 2.73 -9.90
CA LEU A 174 -18.26 1.99 -9.26
C LEU A 174 -19.18 2.92 -8.45
N ARG A 175 -18.61 3.82 -7.64
CA ARG A 175 -19.41 4.77 -6.86
C ARG A 175 -20.20 5.72 -7.77
N GLU A 176 -19.57 6.31 -8.77
CA GLU A 176 -20.23 7.21 -9.73
C GLU A 176 -21.40 6.51 -10.44
N ARG A 177 -21.20 5.26 -10.88
CA ARG A 177 -22.28 4.45 -11.49
C ARG A 177 -23.40 4.16 -10.50
N SER A 178 -23.08 3.83 -9.25
CA SER A 178 -24.09 3.58 -8.21
C SER A 178 -24.90 4.84 -7.84
N GLU A 179 -24.25 6.01 -7.87
CA GLU A 179 -24.91 7.30 -7.61
C GLU A 179 -25.83 7.70 -8.76
N LYS A 180 -25.43 7.48 -10.02
CA LYS A 180 -26.29 7.69 -11.21
C LYS A 180 -27.56 6.83 -11.17
N ILE A 181 -27.41 5.54 -10.81
CA ILE A 181 -28.54 4.63 -10.55
C ILE A 181 -29.50 5.22 -9.51
N ARG A 182 -28.96 5.75 -8.41
CA ARG A 182 -29.76 6.36 -7.36
C ARG A 182 -30.47 7.64 -7.81
N ALA A 183 -29.84 8.42 -8.68
CA ALA A 183 -30.40 9.64 -9.26
C ALA A 183 -31.44 9.39 -10.36
N GLY A 184 -31.55 8.15 -10.87
CA GLY A 184 -32.43 7.80 -11.99
C GLY A 184 -31.87 8.23 -13.35
N GLU A 185 -30.54 8.35 -13.47
CA GLU A 185 -29.83 8.64 -14.72
C GLU A 185 -29.39 7.34 -15.41
N GLU A 186 -29.45 7.30 -16.75
CA GLU A 186 -28.96 6.14 -17.53
C GLU A 186 -27.46 5.92 -17.29
N VAL A 187 -27.08 4.68 -16.93
CA VAL A 187 -25.67 4.29 -16.80
C VAL A 187 -25.16 3.76 -18.14
N GLN A 188 -24.52 4.63 -18.91
CA GLN A 188 -23.80 4.19 -20.11
C GLN A 188 -22.45 3.54 -19.74
N PRO A 189 -22.04 2.46 -20.45
CA PRO A 189 -20.71 1.90 -20.29
C PRO A 189 -19.65 2.91 -20.76
N SER A 190 -18.64 3.16 -19.92
CA SER A 190 -17.44 3.89 -20.33
C SER A 190 -16.76 3.10 -21.44
N SER A 191 -16.81 3.59 -22.68
CA SER A 191 -16.06 2.98 -23.79
C SER A 191 -14.57 2.96 -23.46
N PRO A 192 -13.87 1.81 -23.63
CA PRO A 192 -12.42 1.81 -23.58
C PRO A 192 -11.91 2.57 -24.81
N ALA A 193 -11.15 3.63 -24.57
CA ALA A 193 -10.30 4.29 -25.58
C ALA A 193 -8.92 3.64 -25.57
#